data_AF-A0A2N2CMF6-F1
#
_entry.id   AF-A0A2N2CMF6-F1
#
_cell.length_a   1.000
_cell.length_b   1.000
_cell.length_c   1.000
_cell.angle_alpha   90.00
_cell.angle_beta   90.00
_cell.angle_gamma   90.00
#
_symmetry.space_group_name_H-M   'P 1'
#
loop_
_entity.id
_entity.type
_entity.pdbx_description
1 polymer ?
#
loop_
_entity_poly.entity_id
_entity_poly.type
_entity_poly.pdbx_seq_one_letter_code
_entity_poly.pdbx_strand_id
1 'polypeptide(L)'
;TLSRTKTGAAGALVLTDTDDQELMQIDMKEVFDQFDTSQSGNYKISKDFINADEATYTEENDQAVISLVAMFVAIEKSGSEPLYNGDFYVLVHIK
;
A
#
# COMPACT_ATOMS: atom_id res chain seq x y z
N THR A 1 -1.66 15.45 -8.04
CA THR A 1 -0.47 15.11 -7.23
C THR A 1 -0.68 13.80 -6.48
N LEU A 2 0.35 12.98 -6.25
CA LEU A 2 0.25 11.85 -5.32
C LEU A 2 0.85 12.26 -3.96
N SER A 3 0.08 12.08 -2.90
CA SER A 3 0.50 12.42 -1.53
C SER A 3 0.17 11.31 -0.55
N ARG A 4 0.85 11.31 0.61
CA ARG A 4 0.53 10.42 1.73
C ARG A 4 -0.17 11.22 2.82
N THR A 5 -1.33 10.74 3.26
CA THR A 5 -2.01 11.24 4.46
C THR A 5 -1.78 10.25 5.60
N LYS A 6 -1.53 10.79 6.81
CA LYS A 6 -1.42 9.97 8.04
C LYS A 6 -2.79 9.85 8.69
N THR A 7 -3.63 8.98 8.14
CA THR A 7 -4.92 8.56 8.70
C THR A 7 -4.77 7.13 9.26
N GLY A 8 -5.07 6.92 10.55
CA GLY A 8 -4.94 5.60 11.17
C GLY A 8 -3.50 5.05 11.25
N ALA A 9 -3.36 3.73 11.40
CA ALA A 9 -2.07 3.07 11.65
C ALA A 9 -1.15 2.97 10.41
N ALA A 10 -1.71 2.79 9.20
CA ALA A 10 -0.93 2.66 7.96
C ALA A 10 -0.90 3.95 7.10
N GLY A 11 -1.89 4.84 7.26
CA GLY A 11 -2.08 6.00 6.39
C GLY A 11 -2.82 5.66 5.10
N ALA A 12 -3.03 6.66 4.26
CA ALA A 12 -3.59 6.50 2.92
C ALA A 12 -2.71 7.21 1.88
N LEU A 13 -2.78 6.73 0.64
CA LEU A 13 -2.29 7.48 -0.52
C LEU A 13 -3.47 8.19 -1.16
N VAL A 14 -3.30 9.48 -1.45
CA VAL A 14 -4.32 10.31 -2.06
C VAL A 14 -3.76 10.87 -3.37
N LEU A 15 -4.42 10.54 -4.47
CA LEU A 15 -4.16 11.10 -5.80
C LEU A 15 -5.15 12.23 -6.05
N THR A 16 -4.63 13.42 -6.33
CA THR A 16 -5.42 14.61 -6.69
C THR A 16 -5.13 15.06 -8.12
N ASP A 17 -6.03 15.86 -8.71
CA ASP A 17 -5.78 16.57 -9.96
C ASP A 17 -4.97 17.87 -9.76
N THR A 18 -5.01 18.78 -10.73
CA THR A 18 -4.34 20.09 -10.67
C THR A 18 -5.10 21.12 -9.84
N ASP A 19 -6.38 20.89 -9.56
CA ASP A 19 -7.28 21.75 -8.79
C ASP A 19 -7.48 21.21 -7.35
N ASP A 20 -6.58 20.31 -6.91
CA ASP A 20 -6.61 19.61 -5.63
C ASP A 20 -7.88 18.77 -5.37
N GLN A 21 -8.62 18.40 -6.41
CA GLN A 21 -9.74 17.47 -6.27
C GLN A 21 -9.22 16.03 -6.18
N GLU A 22 -9.79 15.25 -5.25
CA GLU A 22 -9.44 13.84 -5.09
C GLU A 22 -9.92 13.02 -6.29
N LEU A 23 -8.98 12.32 -6.93
CA LEU A 23 -9.23 11.38 -8.01
C LEU A 23 -9.33 9.95 -7.50
N MET A 24 -8.52 9.60 -6.50
CA MET A 24 -8.47 8.25 -5.89
C MET A 24 -7.81 8.32 -4.51
N GLN A 25 -8.29 7.47 -3.59
CA GLN A 25 -7.66 7.24 -2.30
C GLN A 25 -7.47 5.74 -2.08
N ILE A 26 -6.25 5.34 -1.68
CA ILE A 26 -5.90 3.95 -1.35
C ILE A 26 -5.61 3.86 0.14
N ASP A 27 -6.32 2.98 0.86
CA ASP A 27 -5.98 2.65 2.25
C ASP A 27 -4.75 1.73 2.28
N MET A 28 -3.64 2.24 2.81
CA MET A 28 -2.40 1.44 2.86
C MET A 28 -2.53 0.23 3.77
N LYS A 29 -3.50 0.20 4.71
CA LYS A 29 -3.76 -0.98 5.50
C LYS A 29 -4.19 -2.15 4.62
N GLU A 30 -5.08 -1.92 3.66
CA GLU A 30 -5.53 -2.96 2.72
C GLU A 30 -4.38 -3.47 1.85
N VAL A 31 -3.50 -2.56 1.43
CA VAL A 31 -2.27 -2.90 0.71
C VAL A 31 -1.39 -3.82 1.54
N PHE A 32 -1.11 -3.48 2.81
CA PHE A 32 -0.30 -4.32 3.69
C PHE A 32 -0.98 -5.65 4.03
N ASP A 33 -2.30 -5.66 4.23
CA ASP A 33 -3.08 -6.87 4.48
C ASP A 33 -3.01 -7.84 3.30
N GLN A 34 -2.96 -7.35 2.05
CA GLN A 34 -2.76 -8.21 0.87
C GLN A 34 -1.38 -8.89 0.88
N PHE A 35 -0.33 -8.19 1.34
CA PHE A 35 1.02 -8.75 1.42
C PHE A 35 1.25 -9.61 2.67
N ASP A 36 0.32 -9.61 3.62
CA ASP A 36 0.38 -10.36 4.85
C ASP A 36 0.06 -11.85 4.63
N THR A 37 1.06 -12.63 4.25
CA THR A 37 0.90 -14.07 4.00
C THR A 37 1.02 -14.94 5.25
N SER A 38 0.80 -14.39 6.44
CA SER A 38 1.02 -15.10 7.69
C SER A 38 -0.22 -15.83 8.21
N GLN A 39 -0.08 -17.08 8.68
CA GLN A 39 -1.13 -17.74 9.48
C GLN A 39 -0.97 -17.29 10.93
N SER A 40 -1.98 -16.62 11.50
CA SER A 40 -2.08 -16.10 12.89
C SER A 40 -0.92 -16.38 13.90
N GLY A 41 -0.28 -15.33 14.44
CA GLY A 41 0.92 -15.40 15.30
C GLY A 41 1.83 -14.15 15.25
N ASN A 42 2.86 -14.10 16.10
CA ASN A 42 3.88 -13.04 16.13
C ASN A 42 5.06 -13.39 15.20
N TYR A 43 5.19 -12.71 14.08
CA TYR A 43 6.28 -12.95 13.12
C TYR A 43 6.68 -11.66 12.40
N LYS A 44 7.96 -11.56 12.06
CA LYS A 44 8.48 -10.57 11.11
C LYS A 44 8.44 -11.21 9.73
N ILE A 45 7.57 -10.71 8.86
CA ILE A 45 7.65 -11.02 7.43
C ILE A 45 8.77 -10.12 6.87
N SER A 46 9.93 -10.69 6.55
CA SER A 46 10.94 -10.06 5.69
C SER A 46 10.96 -10.88 4.41
N LYS A 47 10.20 -10.47 3.40
CA LYS A 47 10.30 -11.09 2.08
C LYS A 47 11.31 -10.30 1.28
N ASP A 48 12.57 -10.71 1.37
CA ASP A 48 13.65 -10.11 0.58
C ASP A 48 13.48 -10.39 -0.94
N PHE A 49 12.57 -11.30 -1.31
CA PHE A 49 12.20 -11.62 -2.70
C PHE A 49 10.70 -11.96 -2.78
N ILE A 50 9.85 -10.97 -3.04
CA ILE A 50 8.48 -11.21 -3.53
C ILE A 50 8.57 -11.28 -5.07
N ASN A 51 8.02 -12.30 -5.72
CA ASN A 51 7.95 -12.28 -7.18
C ASN A 51 7.06 -11.11 -7.63
N ALA A 52 7.33 -10.49 -8.78
CA ALA A 52 6.65 -9.25 -9.18
C ALA A 52 5.11 -9.39 -9.27
N ASP A 53 4.64 -10.58 -9.64
CA ASP A 53 3.22 -10.88 -9.79
C ASP A 53 2.49 -10.99 -8.42
N GLU A 54 3.15 -11.49 -7.38
CA GLU A 54 2.66 -11.52 -5.99
C GLU A 54 2.94 -10.21 -5.24
N ALA A 55 3.78 -9.34 -5.80
CA ALA A 55 4.20 -8.07 -5.21
C ALA A 55 3.33 -6.87 -5.63
N THR A 56 2.27 -7.09 -6.42
CA THR A 56 1.49 -5.99 -6.99
C THR A 56 0.10 -5.88 -6.38
N TYR A 57 -0.22 -4.71 -5.82
CA TYR A 57 -1.59 -4.27 -5.52
C TYR A 57 -2.03 -3.33 -6.64
N THR A 58 -3.25 -3.48 -7.16
CA THR A 58 -3.78 -2.56 -8.18
C THR A 58 -5.21 -2.18 -7.84
N GLU A 59 -5.48 -0.88 -7.93
CA GLU A 59 -6.80 -0.30 -7.77
C GLU A 59 -7.13 0.59 -8.97
N GLU A 60 -8.38 0.53 -9.41
CA GLU A 60 -8.87 1.21 -10.61
C GLU A 60 -10.25 1.80 -10.35
N ASN A 61 -10.45 3.03 -10.82
CA ASN A 61 -11.76 3.66 -10.91
C ASN A 61 -11.94 4.35 -12.27
N ASP A 62 -13.00 5.15 -12.43
CA ASP A 62 -13.32 5.83 -13.69
C ASP A 62 -12.29 6.88 -14.12
N GLN A 63 -11.42 7.33 -13.22
CA GLN A 63 -10.49 8.44 -13.45
C GLN A 63 -9.02 8.01 -13.52
N ALA A 64 -8.63 6.96 -12.80
CA ALA A 64 -7.24 6.51 -12.75
C ALA A 64 -7.11 5.00 -12.46
N VAL A 65 -5.91 4.49 -12.76
CA VAL A 65 -5.40 3.20 -12.29
C VAL A 65 -4.14 3.47 -11.48
N ILE A 66 -4.04 2.90 -10.28
CA ILE A 66 -2.83 2.93 -9.46
C ILE A 66 -2.39 1.50 -9.18
N SER A 67 -1.14 1.20 -9.50
CA SER A 67 -0.49 -0.06 -9.14
C SER A 67 0.66 0.22 -8.18
N LEU A 68 0.65 -0.44 -7.02
CA LEU A 68 1.76 -0.47 -6.07
C LEU A 68 2.53 -1.78 -6.24
N VAL A 69 3.80 -1.68 -6.59
CA VAL A 69 4.71 -2.83 -6.69
C VAL A 69 5.65 -2.79 -5.50
N ALA A 70 5.48 -3.75 -4.59
CA ALA A 70 6.24 -3.86 -3.36
C ALA A 70 7.66 -4.39 -3.63
N MET A 71 8.67 -3.60 -3.30
CA MET A 71 10.07 -4.05 -3.27
C MET A 71 10.40 -4.74 -1.95
N PHE A 72 9.85 -4.21 -0.86
CA PHE A 72 10.07 -4.68 0.49
C PHE A 72 8.81 -4.42 1.32
N VAL A 73 8.43 -5.39 2.15
CA VAL A 73 7.33 -5.25 3.11
C VAL A 73 7.76 -5.89 4.42
N ALA A 74 7.62 -5.12 5.50
CA ALA A 74 7.79 -5.56 6.87
C ALA A 74 6.57 -5.16 7.71
N ILE A 75 5.89 -6.17 8.23
CA ILE A 75 4.73 -6.02 9.11
C ILE A 75 5.12 -6.60 10.47
N GLU A 76 5.12 -5.77 11.50
CA GLU A 76 5.42 -6.17 12.88
C GLU A 76 4.13 -6.08 13.71
N LYS A 77 3.61 -7.25 14.11
CA LYS A 77 2.35 -7.37 14.88
C LYS A 77 2.56 -7.46 16.40
N SER A 78 3.77 -7.26 16.90
CA SER A 78 4.09 -7.32 18.33
C SER A 78 3.70 -6.01 19.04
N GLY A 79 2.42 -5.85 19.39
CA GLY A 79 1.93 -4.68 20.11
C GLY A 79 0.40 -4.55 20.11
N SER A 80 -0.12 -3.44 20.64
CA SER A 80 -1.54 -3.08 20.54
C SER A 80 -1.93 -2.61 19.14
N GLU A 81 -0.97 -2.14 18.34
CA GLU A 81 -1.15 -1.75 16.94
C GLU A 81 -0.02 -2.33 16.08
N PRO A 82 -0.32 -2.86 14.88
CA PRO A 82 0.72 -3.32 13.97
C PRO A 82 1.55 -2.16 13.42
N LEU A 83 2.86 -2.36 13.32
CA LEU A 83 3.76 -1.44 12.62
C LEU A 83 3.94 -1.90 11.18
N TYR A 84 3.69 -1.00 10.25
CA TYR A 84 3.82 -1.25 8.81
C TYR A 84 4.99 -0.46 8.23
N ASN A 85 5.91 -1.15 7.57
CA ASN A 85 6.98 -0.55 6.78
C ASN A 85 7.04 -1.23 5.42
N GLY A 86 7.28 -0.46 4.37
CA GLY A 86 7.46 -1.02 3.04
C GLY A 86 7.94 0.02 2.04
N ASP A 87 8.66 -0.47 1.05
CA ASP A 87 9.13 0.30 -0.10
C ASP A 87 8.35 -0.15 -1.33
N PHE A 88 7.75 0.80 -2.02
CA PHE A 88 6.87 0.54 -3.16
C PHE A 88 7.25 1.44 -4.34
N TYR A 89 7.27 0.86 -5.54
CA TYR A 89 7.07 1.65 -6.75
C TYR A 89 5.58 1.92 -6.93
N VAL A 90 5.23 3.16 -7.25
CA VAL A 90 3.84 3.53 -7.57
C VAL A 90 3.74 3.91 -9.03
N LEU A 91 2.95 3.15 -9.78
CA LEU A 91 2.62 3.45 -11.17
C LEU A 91 1.22 4.04 -11.21
N VAL A 92 1.08 5.21 -11.83
CA VAL A 92 -0.19 5.91 -11.97
C VAL A 92 -0.50 6.08 -13.45
N HIS A 93 -1.69 5.66 -13.87
CA HIS A 93 -2.23 5.91 -15.19
C HIS A 93 -3.51 6.73 -15.05
N ILE A 94 -3.50 7.97 -15.55
CA ILE A 94 -4.68 8.85 -15.61
C ILE A 94 -5.42 8.57 -16.93
N LYS A 95 -6.76 8.47 -16.86
CA LYS A 95 -7.63 8.20 -18.01
C LYS A 95 -8.03 9.48 -18.75
#